data_AF-A0A7X8VCG3-F1
#
_entry.id   AF-A0A7X8VCG3-F1
#
_cell.length_a   1.000
_cell.length_b   1.000
_cell.length_c   1.000
_cell.angle_alpha   90.00
_cell.angle_beta   90.00
_cell.angle_gamma   90.00
#
_symmetry.space_group_name_H-M   'P 1'
#
loop_
_entity.id
_entity.type
_entity.pdbx_description
1 polymer ?
#
loop_
_entity_poly.entity_id
_entity_poly.type
_entity_poly.pdbx_seq_one_letter_code
_entity_poly.pdbx_strand_id
1 'polypeptide(L)'
;MKFIYSNDAEGCILEGEKLDLNPVRLGPFIIKPGTCIRYMGDGRQHRSFEMDGEYALEYAGMLWFGKNNEFNRVLFSVYDFDYFKDNSLYYSFVYVNSKMLWLKRGKHGGMRDILLEIVEIVKDPVNPKQIPQQLSLFS
;
A
#
# COMPACT_ATOMS: atom_id res chain seq x y z
N MET A 1 -7.70 18.92 -18.20
CA MET A 1 -7.80 17.47 -18.46
C MET A 1 -7.71 16.78 -17.11
N LYS A 2 -8.82 16.20 -16.62
CA LYS A 2 -8.93 15.61 -15.28
C LYS A 2 -8.40 14.18 -15.34
N PHE A 3 -7.32 13.91 -14.61
CA PHE A 3 -6.77 12.58 -14.48
C PHE A 3 -7.16 12.00 -13.12
N ILE A 4 -7.73 10.79 -13.16
CA ILE A 4 -8.26 10.05 -12.03
C ILE A 4 -7.13 9.11 -11.59
N TYR A 5 -6.57 9.36 -10.42
CA TYR A 5 -5.76 8.38 -9.68
C TYR A 5 -6.62 7.89 -8.51
N SER A 6 -6.46 6.63 -8.12
CA SER A 6 -7.33 5.99 -7.13
C SER A 6 -7.31 6.75 -5.80
N ASN A 7 -8.34 7.57 -5.57
CA ASN A 7 -8.70 8.26 -4.31
C ASN A 7 -9.01 7.27 -3.16
N ASP A 8 -8.60 6.01 -3.27
CA ASP A 8 -9.23 4.93 -2.54
C ASP A 8 -8.43 4.47 -1.32
N ALA A 9 -7.13 4.74 -1.29
CA ALA A 9 -6.25 4.22 -0.26
C ALA A 9 -6.01 5.24 0.87
N GLU A 10 -6.19 4.81 2.11
CA GLU A 10 -5.90 5.62 3.30
C GLU A 10 -4.38 5.87 3.39
N GLY A 11 -4.03 7.15 3.46
CA GLY A 11 -2.71 7.59 3.84
C GLY A 11 -2.48 7.41 5.34
N CYS A 12 -1.31 6.91 5.72
CA CYS A 12 -0.85 6.81 7.11
C CYS A 12 0.40 7.65 7.28
N ILE A 13 0.39 8.51 8.30
CA ILE A 13 1.57 9.19 8.81
C ILE A 13 1.97 8.50 10.11
N LEU A 14 3.24 8.15 10.27
CA LEU A 14 3.76 7.63 11.54
C LEU A 14 4.37 8.76 12.37
N GLU A 15 3.97 8.84 13.63
CA GLU A 15 4.44 9.80 14.64
C GLU A 15 5.09 9.05 15.82
N GLY A 16 6.29 8.52 15.58
CA GLY A 16 7.09 7.86 16.63
C GLY A 16 6.80 6.37 16.84
N GLU A 17 5.90 5.77 16.06
CA GLU A 17 5.69 4.31 16.07
C GLU A 17 6.83 3.55 15.39
N LYS A 18 7.10 2.33 15.88
CA LYS A 18 8.08 1.42 15.29
C LYS A 18 7.39 0.42 14.37
N LEU A 19 7.88 0.33 13.13
CA LEU A 19 7.46 -0.68 12.18
C LEU A 19 7.99 -2.06 12.55
N ASP A 20 7.15 -3.07 12.40
CA ASP A 20 7.58 -4.46 12.29
C ASP A 20 8.06 -4.73 10.87
N LEU A 21 9.31 -5.15 10.75
CA LEU A 21 10.00 -5.41 9.49
C LEU A 21 9.99 -6.89 9.10
N ASN A 22 9.26 -7.73 9.84
CA ASN A 22 9.09 -9.14 9.51
C ASN A 22 8.44 -9.31 8.13
N PRO A 23 8.83 -10.33 7.34
CA PRO A 23 8.16 -10.65 6.09
C PRO A 23 6.67 -10.96 6.28
N VAL A 24 5.83 -10.54 5.33
CA VAL A 24 4.39 -10.80 5.32
C VAL A 24 4.00 -11.62 4.10
N ARG A 25 3.01 -12.51 4.26
CA ARG A 25 2.45 -13.27 3.14
C ARG A 25 1.31 -12.48 2.51
N LEU A 26 1.45 -12.14 1.23
CA LEU A 26 0.38 -11.58 0.40
C LEU A 26 0.08 -12.53 -0.76
N GLY A 27 -1.07 -13.20 -0.66
CA GLY A 27 -1.49 -14.22 -1.60
C GLY A 27 -0.45 -15.34 -1.70
N PRO A 28 0.04 -15.65 -2.91
CA PRO A 28 1.03 -16.70 -3.12
C PRO A 28 2.47 -16.28 -2.74
N PHE A 29 2.72 -15.00 -2.42
CA PHE A 29 4.07 -14.49 -2.19
C PHE A 29 4.34 -14.18 -0.72
N ILE A 30 5.60 -14.36 -0.33
CA ILE A 30 6.15 -13.81 0.92
C ILE A 30 6.97 -12.58 0.51
N ILE A 31 6.58 -11.41 0.99
CA ILE A 31 7.24 -10.14 0.69
C ILE A 31 8.03 -9.66 1.92
N LYS A 32 9.18 -9.03 1.67
CA LYS A 32 10.07 -8.43 2.69
C LYS A 32 10.23 -6.94 2.45
N PRO A 33 10.62 -6.12 3.44
CA PRO A 33 10.85 -4.69 3.22
C PRO A 33 11.72 -4.43 1.98
N GLY A 34 11.35 -3.45 1.17
CA GLY A 34 11.96 -3.19 -0.13
C GLY A 34 11.33 -3.95 -1.31
N THR A 35 10.42 -4.90 -1.08
CA THR A 35 9.73 -5.60 -2.18
C THR A 35 8.77 -4.64 -2.86
N CYS A 36 8.93 -4.48 -4.18
CA CYS A 36 8.10 -3.61 -4.99
C CYS A 36 6.93 -4.38 -5.62
N ILE A 37 5.72 -3.83 -5.50
CA ILE A 37 4.51 -4.37 -6.09
C ILE A 37 3.84 -3.31 -6.97
N ARG A 38 3.28 -3.72 -8.11
CA ARG A 38 2.46 -2.83 -8.95
C ARG A 38 0.98 -3.11 -8.81
N TYR A 39 0.64 -4.38 -8.62
CA TYR A 39 -0.73 -4.86 -8.58
C TYR A 39 -0.93 -5.87 -7.45
N MET A 40 -2.10 -5.83 -6.82
CA MET A 40 -2.59 -6.86 -5.92
C MET A 40 -4.12 -6.97 -6.01
N GLY A 41 -4.65 -8.16 -6.25
CA GLY A 41 -6.08 -8.32 -6.53
C GLY A 41 -6.44 -9.64 -7.19
N ASP A 42 -7.65 -9.72 -7.73
CA ASP A 42 -8.23 -10.91 -8.35
C ASP A 42 -8.67 -10.68 -9.81
N GLY A 43 -8.16 -9.61 -10.42
CA GLY A 43 -8.52 -9.15 -11.76
C GLY A 43 -9.76 -8.25 -11.81
N ARG A 44 -10.56 -8.15 -10.73
CA ARG A 44 -11.75 -7.29 -10.71
C ARG A 44 -11.41 -5.92 -10.15
N GLN A 45 -11.76 -4.86 -10.89
CA GLN A 45 -11.45 -3.46 -10.54
C GLN A 45 -11.82 -3.08 -9.09
N HIS A 46 -12.98 -3.54 -8.60
CA HIS A 46 -13.47 -3.23 -7.26
C HIS A 46 -12.92 -4.15 -6.16
N ARG A 47 -12.07 -5.12 -6.50
CA ARG A 47 -11.42 -6.04 -5.54
C ARG A 47 -9.91 -6.12 -5.72
N SER A 48 -9.36 -5.13 -6.42
CA SER A 48 -7.96 -5.05 -6.80
C SER A 48 -7.42 -3.65 -6.53
N PHE A 49 -6.11 -3.56 -6.38
CA PHE A 49 -5.37 -2.33 -6.31
C PHE A 49 -4.25 -2.39 -7.35
N GLU A 50 -4.11 -1.31 -8.11
CA GLU A 50 -3.12 -1.18 -9.16
C GLU A 50 -2.55 0.24 -9.11
N MET A 51 -1.22 0.34 -9.10
CA MET A 51 -0.52 1.61 -9.28
C MET A 51 -0.62 2.06 -10.73
N ASP A 52 -0.88 3.34 -10.96
CA ASP A 52 -0.97 3.86 -12.32
C ASP A 52 0.40 3.90 -13.01
N GLY A 53 0.41 3.73 -14.33
CA GLY A 53 1.57 3.91 -15.20
C GLY A 53 2.86 3.19 -14.75
N GLU A 54 3.94 3.96 -14.63
CA GLU A 54 5.28 3.47 -14.33
C GLU A 54 5.60 3.48 -12.83
N TYR A 55 4.61 3.52 -11.92
CA TYR A 55 4.87 3.53 -10.48
C TYR A 55 4.79 2.13 -9.85
N ALA A 56 5.36 2.00 -8.66
CA ALA A 56 5.26 0.82 -7.81
C ALA A 56 5.19 1.21 -6.33
N LEU A 57 4.56 0.36 -5.53
CA LEU A 57 4.57 0.44 -4.08
C LEU A 57 5.69 -0.43 -3.52
N GLU A 58 6.55 0.15 -2.70
CA GLU A 58 7.57 -0.56 -1.96
C GLU A 58 7.04 -0.90 -0.56
N TYR A 59 7.06 -2.18 -0.20
CA TYR A 59 6.67 -2.62 1.14
C TYR A 59 7.64 -2.07 2.20
N ALA A 60 7.11 -1.33 3.17
CA ALA A 60 7.89 -0.68 4.21
C ALA A 60 7.88 -1.45 5.54
N GLY A 61 6.78 -2.13 5.87
CA GLY A 61 6.63 -2.88 7.11
C GLY A 61 5.18 -3.00 7.56
N MET A 62 4.97 -3.60 8.74
CA MET A 62 3.67 -3.68 9.40
C MET A 62 3.59 -2.75 10.60
N LEU A 63 2.43 -2.14 10.79
CA LEU A 63 2.07 -1.43 12.01
C LEU A 63 1.03 -2.25 12.77
N TRP A 64 1.33 -2.54 14.03
CA TRP A 64 0.50 -3.30 14.94
C TRP A 64 -0.10 -2.35 15.98
N PHE A 65 -1.42 -2.37 16.16
CA PHE A 65 -2.09 -1.52 17.14
C PHE A 65 -3.20 -2.29 17.89
N GLY A 66 -3.53 -1.80 19.09
CA GLY A 66 -4.42 -2.47 20.04
C GLY A 66 -3.68 -3.36 21.04
N LYS A 67 -4.34 -3.72 22.15
CA LYS A 67 -3.71 -4.48 23.25
C LYS A 67 -3.26 -5.89 22.86
N ASN A 68 -3.82 -6.45 21.78
CA ASN A 68 -3.52 -7.80 21.29
C ASN A 68 -3.22 -7.84 19.78
N ASN A 69 -2.68 -6.77 19.19
CA ASN A 69 -2.41 -6.75 17.74
C ASN A 69 -3.68 -7.00 16.89
N GLU A 70 -4.82 -6.48 17.38
CA GLU A 70 -6.14 -6.70 16.78
C GLU A 70 -6.32 -5.94 15.47
N PHE A 71 -5.54 -4.88 15.28
CA PHE A 71 -5.57 -4.10 14.07
C PHE A 71 -4.17 -3.98 13.50
N ASN A 72 -4.06 -4.45 12.26
CA ASN A 72 -2.77 -4.65 11.59
C ASN A 72 -2.82 -3.92 10.27
N ARG A 73 -1.81 -3.11 9.99
CA ARG A 73 -1.68 -2.39 8.73
C ARG A 73 -0.41 -2.83 8.03
N VAL A 74 -0.52 -3.22 6.77
CA VAL A 74 0.61 -3.30 5.86
C VAL A 74 0.84 -1.91 5.28
N LEU A 75 2.07 -1.43 5.35
CA LEU A 75 2.44 -0.09 4.92
C LEU A 75 3.37 -0.15 3.72
N PHE A 76 3.11 0.73 2.75
CA PHE A 76 3.88 0.86 1.54
C PHE A 76 4.23 2.31 1.26
N SER A 77 5.44 2.58 0.79
CA SER A 77 5.83 3.88 0.24
C SER A 77 5.82 3.81 -1.29
N VAL A 78 5.75 4.95 -1.98
CA VAL A 78 6.01 4.97 -3.43
C VAL A 78 7.51 4.70 -3.66
N TYR A 79 7.83 3.72 -4.50
CA TYR A 79 9.21 3.36 -4.83
C TYR A 79 9.96 4.53 -5.49
N ASP A 80 11.25 4.68 -5.18
CA ASP A 80 12.17 5.70 -5.71
C ASP A 80 11.83 7.16 -5.35
N PHE A 81 10.99 7.35 -4.32
CA PHE A 81 10.66 8.67 -3.77
C PHE A 81 10.92 8.70 -2.26
N ASP A 82 12.20 8.79 -1.89
CA ASP A 82 12.67 8.76 -0.49
C ASP A 82 12.00 9.82 0.39
N TYR A 83 11.62 10.97 -0.18
CA TYR A 83 10.85 12.01 0.50
C TYR A 83 9.61 11.46 1.24
N PHE A 84 8.91 10.46 0.70
CA PHE A 84 7.76 9.88 1.39
C PHE A 84 8.18 9.12 2.66
N LYS A 85 9.24 8.31 2.58
CA LYS A 85 9.75 7.59 3.74
C LYS A 85 10.31 8.54 4.79
N ASP A 86 11.07 9.56 4.36
CA ASP A 86 11.68 10.57 5.23
C ASP A 86 10.63 11.39 6.00
N ASN A 87 9.44 11.56 5.43
CA ASN A 87 8.32 12.24 6.06
C ASN A 87 7.28 11.27 6.66
N SER A 88 7.62 9.99 6.80
CA SER A 88 6.75 8.95 7.36
C SER A 88 5.39 8.81 6.65
N LEU A 89 5.34 9.06 5.34
CA LEU A 89 4.13 9.03 4.52
C LEU A 89 3.96 7.68 3.82
N TYR A 90 2.91 6.93 4.16
CA TYR A 90 2.67 5.58 3.64
C TYR A 90 1.24 5.39 3.11
N TYR A 91 1.11 4.56 2.08
CA TYR A 91 -0.14 3.88 1.76
C TYR A 91 -0.40 2.79 2.79
N SER A 92 -1.61 2.76 3.35
CA SER A 92 -1.99 1.78 4.35
C SER A 92 -3.12 0.87 3.89
N PHE A 93 -2.91 -0.43 4.12
CA PHE A 93 -3.89 -1.48 3.89
C PHE A 93 -4.11 -2.23 5.19
N VAL A 94 -5.35 -2.42 5.61
CA VAL A 94 -5.66 -3.27 6.76
C VAL A 94 -5.36 -4.72 6.38
N TYR A 95 -4.48 -5.36 7.12
CA TYR A 95 -4.13 -6.75 6.94
C TYR A 95 -5.15 -7.64 7.65
N VAL A 96 -6.05 -8.25 6.89
CA VAL A 96 -7.02 -9.20 7.44
C VAL A 96 -6.36 -10.57 7.59
N ASN A 97 -5.78 -11.08 6.50
CA ASN A 97 -4.99 -12.30 6.47
C ASN A 97 -4.23 -12.40 5.13
N SER A 98 -3.51 -13.50 4.93
CA SER A 98 -2.71 -13.74 3.71
C SER A 98 -3.49 -13.71 2.38
N LYS A 99 -4.82 -13.78 2.40
CA LYS A 99 -5.67 -13.79 1.20
C LYS A 99 -6.41 -12.47 0.99
N MET A 100 -6.38 -11.55 1.95
CA MET A 100 -7.24 -10.36 1.91
C MET A 100 -6.62 -9.17 2.62
N LEU A 101 -6.68 -8.02 1.95
CA LEU A 101 -6.49 -6.71 2.58
C LEU A 101 -7.80 -5.93 2.53
N TRP A 102 -7.96 -4.96 3.44
CA TRP A 102 -8.96 -3.90 3.25
C TRP A 102 -8.29 -2.59 2.91
N LEU A 103 -8.89 -1.92 1.94
CA LEU A 103 -8.57 -0.56 1.57
C LEU A 103 -9.64 0.38 2.13
N LYS A 104 -9.26 1.26 3.05
CA LYS A 104 -10.16 2.26 3.62
C LYS A 104 -10.11 3.54 2.78
N ARG A 105 -11.28 4.03 2.34
CA ARG A 105 -11.43 5.23 1.51
C ARG A 105 -11.68 6.47 2.37
N GLY A 106 -10.64 7.25 2.66
CA GLY A 106 -10.73 8.63 3.18
C GLY A 106 -11.67 8.87 4.39
N LYS A 107 -12.01 10.14 4.66
CA LYS A 107 -12.88 10.56 5.79
C LYS A 107 -14.36 10.24 5.59
N HIS A 108 -14.80 10.07 4.34
CA HIS A 108 -16.23 9.87 4.03
C HIS A 108 -16.74 8.44 4.21
N GLY A 109 -15.86 7.51 4.62
CA GLY A 109 -16.26 6.18 5.03
C GLY A 109 -16.47 5.24 3.84
N GLY A 110 -15.81 4.10 3.89
CA GLY A 110 -15.91 3.05 2.90
C GLY A 110 -14.72 2.12 3.05
N MET A 111 -14.97 0.82 2.99
CA MET A 111 -13.92 -0.19 2.94
C MET A 111 -14.13 -1.04 1.71
N ARG A 112 -13.02 -1.38 1.05
CA ARG A 112 -13.00 -2.24 -0.12
C ARG A 112 -12.10 -3.43 0.15
N ASP A 113 -12.62 -4.61 -0.10
CA ASP A 113 -11.81 -5.84 -0.06
C ASP A 113 -10.83 -5.85 -1.22
N ILE A 114 -9.59 -6.25 -0.96
CA ILE A 114 -8.60 -6.61 -1.97
C ILE A 114 -8.32 -8.10 -1.80
N LEU A 115 -8.72 -8.90 -2.77
CA LEU A 115 -8.52 -10.35 -2.74
C LEU A 115 -7.18 -10.70 -3.36
N LEU A 116 -6.27 -11.26 -2.58
CA LEU A 116 -4.87 -11.48 -2.97
C LEU A 116 -4.68 -12.77 -3.76
N GLU A 117 -5.34 -12.90 -4.90
CA GLU A 117 -5.14 -14.06 -5.81
C GLU A 117 -3.93 -13.84 -6.73
N ILE A 118 -3.74 -12.60 -7.18
CA ILE A 118 -2.67 -12.13 -8.04
C ILE A 118 -1.92 -11.03 -7.30
N VAL A 119 -0.59 -11.13 -7.26
CA VAL A 119 0.30 -10.07 -6.78
C VAL A 119 1.45 -9.95 -7.76
N GLU A 120 1.64 -8.76 -8.32
CA GLU A 120 2.69 -8.52 -9.31
C GLU A 120 3.90 -7.88 -8.64
N ILE A 121 4.93 -8.69 -8.39
CA ILE A 121 6.22 -8.22 -7.89
C ILE A 121 7.02 -7.65 -9.05
N VAL A 122 7.49 -6.43 -8.88
CA VAL A 122 8.35 -5.75 -9.84
C VAL A 122 9.79 -6.21 -9.65
N LYS A 123 10.40 -6.75 -10.71
CA LYS A 123 11.77 -7.30 -10.69
C LYS A 123 12.82 -6.36 -11.29
N ASP A 124 12.41 -5.58 -12.29
CA ASP A 124 13.28 -4.64 -12.99
C ASP A 124 13.19 -3.25 -12.34
N PRO A 125 14.26 -2.42 -12.45
CA PRO A 125 14.24 -1.05 -11.96
C PRO A 125 13.06 -0.28 -12.55
N VAL A 126 12.29 0.36 -11.68
CA VAL A 126 11.23 1.27 -12.05
C VAL A 126 11.83 2.67 -12.14
N ASN A 127 11.67 3.35 -13.28
CA ASN A 127 12.18 4.70 -13.50
C ASN A 127 11.02 5.69 -13.63
N PRO A 128 10.40 6.11 -12.52
CA PRO A 128 9.29 7.04 -12.57
C PRO A 128 9.75 8.41 -13.10
N LYS A 129 9.16 8.86 -14.21
CA LYS A 129 9.61 10.08 -14.93
C LYS A 129 9.29 11.41 -14.24
N GLN A 130 8.47 11.40 -13.19
CA GLN A 130 7.97 12.61 -12.54
C GLN A 130 7.60 12.36 -11.08
N ILE A 131 7.83 13.36 -10.22
CA ILE A 131 7.38 13.35 -8.83
C ILE A 131 5.85 13.29 -8.80
N PRO A 132 5.22 12.41 -8.00
CA PRO A 132 3.78 12.35 -7.88
C PRO A 132 3.26 13.71 -7.35
N GLN A 133 2.70 14.55 -8.23
CA GLN A 133 2.25 15.91 -7.87
C GLN A 133 1.01 15.93 -6.96
N GLN A 134 0.37 14.78 -6.70
CA GLN A 134 -0.81 14.72 -5.83
C GLN A 134 -0.90 13.37 -5.09
N LEU A 135 -0.25 13.28 -3.93
CA LEU A 135 -0.61 12.34 -2.87
C LEU A 135 -1.58 13.03 -1.92
N SER A 136 -2.86 13.01 -2.25
CA SER A 136 -3.88 13.36 -1.25
C SER A 136 -3.95 12.19 -0.27
N LEU A 137 -3.21 12.30 0.84
CA LEU A 137 -3.38 11.48 2.03
C LEU A 137 -4.61 11.95 2.85
N PHE A 138 -5.26 13.03 2.41
CA PHE A 138 -6.37 13.68 3.10
C PHE A 138 -7.37 14.30 2.12
N SER A 139 -8.65 13.99 2.33
CA SER A 139 -9.75 14.95 2.28
C SER A 139 -10.23 15.16 3.71
#